data_AF-A0A7V6W2A4-F1
#
_entry.id   AF-A0A7V6W2A4-F1
#
_cell.length_a   1.000
_cell.length_b   1.000
_cell.length_c   1.000
_cell.angle_alpha   90.00
_cell.angle_beta   90.00
_cell.angle_gamma   90.00
#
_symmetry.space_group_name_H-M   'P 1'
#
loop_
_entity.id
_entity.type
_entity.pdbx_description
1 polymer ?
#
loop_
_entity_poly.entity_id
_entity_poly.type
_entity_poly.pdbx_seq_one_letter_code
_entity_poly.pdbx_strand_id
1 'polypeptide(L)'
;MYTHNVEPDQPLGKKELNYQLKILYGARCLLTNIPEYQLTQHHIVKREHGGPNTVANCALITKQLHRWLHMVEYYDYELYQLVNECLVIYKELLDYRLLEYAKIYEEEIMPLYLAKIKK
;
A
#
# COMPACT_ATOMS: atom_id res chain seq x y z
N MET A 1 -25.72 -3.60 -0.58
CA MET A 1 -24.56 -3.18 0.23
C MET A 1 -23.94 -4.44 0.81
N TYR A 2 -22.85 -4.94 0.24
CA TYR A 2 -22.12 -6.08 0.80
C TYR A 2 -21.13 -5.54 1.82
N THR A 3 -21.42 -5.74 3.10
CA THR A 3 -20.44 -5.59 4.18
C THR A 3 -19.52 -6.80 4.10
N HIS A 4 -18.43 -6.71 3.33
CA HIS A 4 -17.35 -7.69 3.43
C HIS A 4 -16.59 -7.40 4.73
N ASN A 5 -17.08 -8.00 5.81
CA ASN A 5 -16.44 -8.02 7.12
C ASN A 5 -15.23 -8.97 7.05
N VAL A 6 -14.20 -8.54 6.33
CA VAL A 6 -12.88 -9.19 6.40
C VAL A 6 -12.11 -8.46 7.48
N GLU A 7 -11.79 -9.16 8.56
CA GLU A 7 -10.95 -8.60 9.61
C GLU A 7 -9.59 -8.22 9.01
N PRO A 8 -9.02 -7.04 9.35
CA PRO A 8 -7.77 -6.56 8.75
C PRO A 8 -6.62 -7.56 8.84
N ASP A 9 -6.58 -8.35 9.90
CA ASP A 9 -5.54 -9.35 10.19
C ASP A 9 -5.90 -10.78 9.77
N GLN A 10 -7.07 -11.00 9.16
CA GLN A 10 -7.44 -12.31 8.65
C GLN A 10 -6.53 -12.70 7.47
N PRO A 11 -5.84 -13.87 7.52
CA PRO A 11 -5.07 -14.34 6.38
C PRO A 11 -5.98 -14.71 5.21
N LEU A 12 -5.60 -14.28 4.01
CA LEU A 12 -6.35 -14.50 2.78
C LEU A 12 -5.50 -15.14 1.69
N GLY A 13 -6.17 -15.82 0.76
CA GLY A 13 -5.55 -16.21 -0.50
C GLY A 13 -5.18 -15.00 -1.35
N LYS A 14 -4.13 -15.11 -2.17
CA LYS A 14 -3.59 -13.98 -2.96
C LYS A 14 -4.65 -13.23 -3.79
N LYS A 15 -5.52 -13.97 -4.49
CA LYS A 15 -6.58 -13.39 -5.33
C LYS A 15 -7.63 -12.66 -4.49
N GLU A 16 -8.06 -13.27 -3.39
CA GLU A 16 -9.03 -12.71 -2.48
C GLU A 16 -8.49 -11.44 -1.83
N LEU A 17 -7.26 -11.47 -1.32
CA LEU A 17 -6.59 -10.29 -0.78
C LEU A 17 -6.51 -9.15 -1.80
N ASN A 18 -6.16 -9.44 -3.05
CA ASN A 18 -6.11 -8.42 -4.09
C ASN A 18 -7.49 -7.79 -4.33
N TYR A 19 -8.55 -8.60 -4.31
CA TYR A 19 -9.92 -8.13 -4.44
C TYR A 19 -10.33 -7.25 -3.25
N GLN A 20 -10.08 -7.69 -2.02
CA GLN A 20 -10.41 -6.93 -0.81
C GLN A 20 -9.68 -5.58 -0.77
N LEU A 21 -8.37 -5.57 -1.05
CA LEU A 21 -7.59 -4.32 -1.12
C LEU A 21 -8.14 -3.35 -2.19
N LYS A 22 -8.62 -3.86 -3.33
CA LYS A 22 -9.23 -3.02 -4.38
C LYS A 22 -10.55 -2.42 -3.94
N ILE A 23 -11.39 -3.18 -3.24
CA ILE A 23 -12.67 -2.72 -2.71
C ILE A 23 -12.46 -1.65 -1.64
N LEU A 24 -11.55 -1.90 -0.70
CA LEU A 24 -11.29 -1.00 0.43
C LEU A 24 -10.60 0.30 0.00
N TYR A 25 -9.61 0.20 -0.88
CA TYR A 25 -8.72 1.33 -1.21
C TYR A 25 -8.91 1.88 -2.64
N GLY A 26 -9.94 1.44 -3.36
CA GLY A 26 -10.36 2.07 -4.62
C GLY A 26 -9.51 1.72 -5.85
N ALA A 27 -8.95 0.51 -5.92
CA ALA A 27 -8.18 -0.01 -7.06
C ALA A 27 -7.12 0.96 -7.63
N ARG A 28 -6.39 1.62 -6.73
CA ARG A 28 -5.34 2.61 -7.04
C ARG A 28 -4.03 2.27 -6.32
N CYS A 29 -2.95 2.90 -6.74
CA CYS A 29 -1.67 2.80 -6.03
C CYS A 29 -1.70 3.63 -4.74
N LEU A 30 -1.42 3.00 -3.60
CA LEU A 30 -1.41 3.66 -2.29
C LEU A 30 -0.23 4.62 -2.06
N LEU A 31 0.76 4.65 -2.95
CA LEU A 31 1.87 5.60 -2.90
C LEU A 31 1.66 6.83 -3.79
N THR A 32 0.75 6.78 -4.77
CA THR A 32 0.62 7.85 -5.77
C THR A 32 -0.81 8.23 -6.13
N ASN A 33 -1.79 7.52 -5.58
CA ASN A 33 -3.21 7.64 -5.91
C ASN A 33 -3.54 7.37 -7.40
N ILE A 34 -2.58 6.92 -8.21
CA ILE A 34 -2.79 6.64 -9.64
C ILE A 34 -3.67 5.39 -9.78
N PRO A 35 -4.83 5.48 -10.45
CA PRO A 35 -5.59 4.30 -10.84
C PRO A 35 -4.80 3.50 -11.88
N GLU A 36 -4.65 2.19 -11.67
CA GLU A 36 -3.90 1.35 -12.59
C GLU A 36 -4.50 -0.07 -12.65
N TYR A 37 -4.57 -0.62 -13.87
CA TYR A 37 -5.02 -1.99 -14.09
C TYR A 37 -4.01 -3.03 -13.57
N GLN A 38 -2.72 -2.68 -13.49
CA GLN A 38 -1.62 -3.59 -13.10
C GLN A 38 -1.00 -3.22 -11.75
N LEU A 39 -1.82 -3.25 -10.70
CA LEU A 39 -1.35 -3.16 -9.33
C LEU A 39 -0.76 -4.48 -8.83
N THR A 40 0.27 -4.35 -8.01
CA THR A 40 0.94 -5.47 -7.34
C THR A 40 0.74 -5.37 -5.83
N GLN A 41 0.70 -6.53 -5.16
CA GLN A 41 0.57 -6.61 -3.71
C GLN A 41 1.96 -6.49 -3.09
N HIS A 42 2.20 -5.39 -2.40
CA HIS A 42 3.38 -5.16 -1.59
C HIS A 42 3.11 -5.58 -0.16
N HIS A 43 4.04 -6.33 0.43
CA HIS A 43 4.03 -6.70 1.84
C HIS A 43 4.80 -5.67 2.65
N ILE A 44 4.16 -5.10 3.68
CA ILE A 44 4.79 -4.15 4.61
C ILE A 44 5.82 -4.90 5.47
N VAL A 45 5.37 -5.95 6.15
CA VAL A 45 6.25 -7.01 6.69
C VAL A 45 6.34 -8.10 5.64
N LYS A 46 7.54 -8.37 5.15
CA LYS A 46 7.75 -9.34 4.10
C LYS A 46 7.44 -10.78 4.50
N ARG A 47 7.09 -11.58 3.49
CA ARG A 47 6.80 -13.01 3.66
C ARG A 47 7.99 -13.80 4.19
N GLU A 48 9.22 -13.52 3.74
CA GLU A 48 10.43 -14.17 4.27
C GLU A 48 10.69 -13.85 5.75
N HIS A 49 10.08 -12.79 6.28
CA HIS A 49 10.13 -12.41 7.69
C HIS A 49 8.86 -12.82 8.46
N GLY A 50 8.03 -13.70 7.88
CA GLY A 50 6.81 -14.19 8.51
C GLY A 50 5.58 -13.29 8.31
N GLY A 51 5.68 -12.25 7.48
CA GLY A 51 4.57 -11.34 7.19
C GLY A 51 3.40 -12.04 6.49
N PRO A 52 2.17 -11.98 7.05
CA PRO A 52 1.03 -12.71 6.52
C PRO A 52 0.36 -11.98 5.33
N ASN A 53 -0.44 -12.71 4.56
CA ASN A 53 -1.28 -12.15 3.48
C ASN A 53 -2.58 -11.58 4.06
N THR A 54 -2.50 -10.42 4.70
CA THR A 54 -3.66 -9.76 5.35
C THR A 54 -3.91 -8.39 4.73
N VAL A 55 -5.10 -7.83 4.95
CA VAL A 55 -5.42 -6.47 4.49
C VAL A 55 -4.52 -5.47 5.20
N ALA A 56 -4.23 -5.66 6.50
CA ALA A 56 -3.35 -4.78 7.27
C ALA A 56 -1.91 -4.80 6.76
N ASN A 57 -1.37 -5.98 6.45
CA ASN A 57 0.04 -6.14 6.07
C ASN A 57 0.32 -5.91 4.57
N CYS A 58 -0.70 -5.68 3.76
CA CYS A 58 -0.53 -5.51 2.32
C CYS A 58 -1.07 -4.17 1.78
N ALA A 59 -0.36 -3.66 0.77
CA ALA A 59 -0.71 -2.47 0.02
C ALA A 59 -0.71 -2.76 -1.48
N LEU A 60 -1.60 -2.10 -2.22
CA LEU A 60 -1.56 -2.12 -3.68
C LEU A 60 -0.70 -0.97 -4.18
N ILE A 61 0.35 -1.31 -4.93
CA ILE A 61 1.24 -0.33 -5.55
C ILE A 61 1.52 -0.69 -7.01
N THR A 62 1.92 0.29 -7.81
CA THR A 62 2.30 0.04 -9.20
C THR A 62 3.51 -0.89 -9.28
N LYS A 63 3.61 -1.69 -10.35
CA LYS A 63 4.76 -2.57 -10.58
C LYS A 63 6.08 -1.82 -10.60
N GLN A 64 6.09 -0.58 -11.09
CA GLN A 64 7.29 0.25 -11.12
C GLN A 64 7.75 0.63 -9.71
N LEU A 65 6.85 1.10 -8.85
CA LEU A 65 7.17 1.43 -7.47
C LEU A 65 7.55 0.20 -6.65
N HIS A 66 6.92 -0.94 -6.90
CA HIS A 66 7.30 -2.18 -6.22
C HIS A 66 8.74 -2.59 -6.53
N ARG A 67 9.16 -2.49 -7.80
CA ARG A 67 10.57 -2.71 -8.17
C ARG A 67 11.50 -1.67 -7.57
N TRP A 68 11.09 -0.41 -7.54
CA TRP A 68 11.86 0.64 -6.88
C TRP A 68 12.03 0.35 -5.38
N LEU A 69 10.97 -0.07 -4.69
CA LEU A 69 11.04 -0.43 -3.27
C LEU A 69 11.96 -1.62 -2.98
N HIS A 70 11.97 -2.64 -3.85
CA HIS A 70 12.96 -3.73 -3.72
C HIS A 70 14.40 -3.25 -3.86
N MET A 71 14.64 -2.25 -4.72
CA MET A 71 15.97 -1.63 -4.81
C MET A 71 16.27 -0.83 -3.55
N VAL A 72 15.34 0.01 -3.09
CA VAL A 72 15.51 0.83 -1.88
C VAL A 72 15.82 -0.06 -0.68
N GLU A 73 15.09 -1.15 -0.47
CA GLU A 73 15.35 -2.09 0.62
C GLU A 73 16.80 -2.58 0.67
N TYR A 74 17.40 -2.86 -0.49
CA TYR A 74 18.76 -3.37 -0.58
C TYR A 74 19.82 -2.28 -0.33
N TYR A 75 19.57 -1.05 -0.77
CA TYR A 75 20.56 0.03 -0.76
C TYR A 75 20.38 1.05 0.38
N ASP A 76 19.16 1.19 0.90
CA ASP A 76 18.73 2.18 1.88
C ASP A 76 17.55 1.63 2.69
N TYR A 77 17.88 0.76 3.65
CA TYR A 77 16.89 0.06 4.46
C TYR A 77 16.09 1.01 5.35
N GLU A 78 16.69 2.11 5.82
CA GLU A 78 16.01 3.13 6.61
C GLU A 78 14.90 3.81 5.78
N LEU A 79 15.21 4.19 4.54
CA LEU A 79 14.18 4.71 3.63
C LEU A 79 13.11 3.67 3.33
N TYR A 80 13.46 2.40 3.14
CA TYR A 80 12.49 1.33 2.94
C TYR A 80 11.51 1.21 4.12
N GLN A 81 12.01 1.26 5.35
CA GLN A 81 11.18 1.27 6.56
C GLN A 81 10.27 2.51 6.59
N LEU A 82 10.81 3.69 6.31
CA LEU A 82 10.02 4.92 6.27
C LEU A 82 8.88 4.86 5.24
N VAL A 83 9.10 4.28 4.06
CA VAL A 83 8.02 4.11 3.06
C VAL A 83 6.97 3.11 3.53
N ASN A 84 7.37 2.04 4.22
CA ASN A 84 6.44 1.09 4.81
C ASN A 84 5.60 1.72 5.93
N GLU A 85 6.21 2.52 6.81
CA GLU A 85 5.49 3.31 7.84
C GLU A 85 4.50 4.28 7.20
N CYS A 86 4.93 4.99 6.15
CA CYS A 86 4.07 5.86 5.35
C CYS A 86 2.84 5.11 4.79
N LEU A 87 3.02 3.87 4.30
CA LEU A 87 1.90 3.02 3.84
C LEU A 87 0.95 2.64 4.97
N VAL A 88 1.47 2.31 6.16
CA VAL A 88 0.66 2.01 7.35
C VAL A 88 -0.19 3.23 7.71
N ILE A 89 0.46 4.39 7.89
CA ILE A 89 -0.21 5.65 8.24
C ILE A 89 -1.31 5.97 7.23
N TYR A 90 -1.00 5.96 5.94
CA TYR A 90 -2.00 6.30 4.93
C TYR A 90 -3.19 5.33 4.92
N LYS A 91 -2.95 4.02 5.12
CA LYS A 91 -4.04 3.03 5.28
C LYS A 91 -4.90 3.33 6.50
N GLU A 92 -4.29 3.62 7.66
CA GLU A 92 -5.03 3.98 8.87
C GLU A 92 -5.89 5.23 8.66
N LEU A 93 -5.36 6.25 7.99
CA LEU A 93 -6.13 7.46 7.67
C LEU A 93 -7.39 7.14 6.84
N LEU A 94 -7.28 6.20 5.89
CA LEU A 94 -8.42 5.75 5.09
C LEU A 94 -9.38 4.88 5.90
N ASP A 95 -8.87 3.92 6.66
CA ASP A 95 -9.65 2.95 7.44
C ASP A 95 -10.47 3.65 8.55
N TYR A 96 -9.87 4.65 9.23
CA TYR A 96 -10.55 5.49 10.23
C TYR A 96 -11.33 6.67 9.63
N ARG A 97 -11.37 6.80 8.30
CA ARG A 97 -12.06 7.89 7.59
C ARG A 97 -11.61 9.30 8.00
N LEU A 98 -10.32 9.45 8.29
CA LEU A 98 -9.66 10.70 8.63
C LEU A 98 -9.28 11.46 7.34
N LEU A 99 -10.29 11.79 6.53
CA LEU A 99 -10.12 12.24 5.15
C LEU A 99 -9.37 13.56 4.98
N GLU A 100 -9.45 14.45 5.97
CA GLU A 100 -8.70 15.71 5.96
C GLU A 100 -7.18 15.48 6.00
N TYR A 101 -6.72 14.57 6.87
CA TYR A 101 -5.32 14.18 6.98
C TYR A 101 -4.88 13.32 5.80
N ALA A 102 -5.75 12.45 5.30
CA ALA A 102 -5.49 11.68 4.08
C ALA A 102 -5.22 12.61 2.90
N LYS A 103 -5.98 13.70 2.78
CA LYS A 103 -5.78 14.73 1.75
C LYS A 103 -4.43 15.45 1.90
N ILE A 104 -4.05 15.84 3.12
CA ILE A 104 -2.73 16.45 3.38
C ILE A 104 -1.62 15.49 2.95
N TYR A 105 -1.73 14.22 3.34
CA TYR A 105 -0.77 13.19 2.93
C TYR A 105 -0.69 13.04 1.40
N GLU A 106 -1.84 13.02 0.71
CA GLU A 106 -1.91 12.97 -0.76
C GLU A 106 -1.26 14.20 -1.42
N GLU A 107 -1.40 15.38 -0.83
CA GLU A 107 -0.85 16.64 -1.37
C GLU A 107 0.65 16.82 -1.08
N GLU A 108 1.13 16.38 0.08
CA GLU A 108 2.51 16.63 0.51
C GLU A 108 3.46 15.44 0.28
N ILE A 109 2.99 14.21 0.49
CA ILE A 109 3.84 13.03 0.50
C ILE A 109 3.82 12.29 -0.85
N MET A 110 2.65 12.10 -1.45
CA MET A 110 2.55 11.36 -2.72
C MET A 110 3.34 11.96 -3.90
N PRO A 111 3.50 13.29 -4.03
CA PRO A 111 4.37 13.87 -5.06
C PRO A 111 5.82 13.39 -5.00
N LEU A 112 6.32 13.08 -3.80
CA LEU A 112 7.69 12.57 -3.61
C LEU A 112 7.87 11.19 -4.27
N TYR A 113 6.84 10.34 -4.21
CA TYR A 113 6.83 9.04 -4.88
C TYR A 113 6.62 9.16 -6.39
N LEU A 114 5.75 10.08 -6.83
CA LEU A 114 5.53 10.37 -8.26
C LEU A 114 6.83 10.77 -8.96
N ALA A 115 7.69 11.55 -8.28
CA ALA A 115 8.99 11.93 -8.80
C ALA A 115 9.95 10.75 -9.04
N LYS A 116 9.72 9.59 -8.39
CA LYS A 116 10.52 8.37 -8.60
C LYS A 116 10.07 7.54 -9.80
N ILE A 117 8.85 7.77 -10.29
CA ILE A 117 8.25 7.04 -11.43
C ILE A 117 8.52 7.75 -12.76
N LYS A 118 8.56 9.10 -12.77
CA LYS A 118 8.69 9.92 -13.98
C LYS A 118 10.12 10.00 -14.55
N LYS A 119 10.81 8.88 -14.72
CA LYS A 119 12.10 8.81 -15.43
C LYS A 119 12.05 7.80 -16.57
#